data_AF-A0A249P095-F1
#
_entry.id   AF-A0A249P095-F1
#
_cell.length_a   1.000
_cell.length_b   1.000
_cell.length_c   1.000
_cell.angle_alpha   90.00
_cell.angle_beta   90.00
_cell.angle_gamma   90.00
#
_symmetry.space_group_name_H-M   'P 1'
#
loop_
_entity.id
_entity.type
_entity.pdbx_description
1 polymer ?
#
loop_
_entity_poly.entity_id
_entity_poly.type
_entity_poly.pdbx_seq_one_letter_code
_entity_poly.pdbx_strand_id
1 'polypeptide(L)'
;MKNLTFAAAALLSAVATAAFAQTTPSSEGNTPAIAAPDTQNPAAPVEGANSFTEAQAKERIEEAGYTDVNGLKLDDKGVWQATAMKDGKSVAVALDYQGNVTAQ
;
A
#
# COMPACT_ATOMS: atom_id res chain seq x y z
N MET A 1 -0.65 67.90 43.67
CA MET A 1 0.71 67.40 43.37
C MET A 1 1.09 66.38 44.42
N LYS A 2 1.37 65.13 44.08
CA LYS A 2 2.32 64.29 44.84
C LYS A 2 2.65 63.03 44.03
N ASN A 3 3.66 63.24 43.22
CA ASN A 3 4.46 62.37 42.38
C ASN A 3 5.27 61.42 43.27
N LEU A 4 5.38 60.13 42.92
CA LEU A 4 6.43 59.25 43.44
C LEU A 4 6.68 58.08 42.48
N THR A 5 7.72 58.25 41.67
CA THR A 5 8.51 57.19 41.04
C THR A 5 9.25 56.41 42.11
N PHE A 6 9.18 55.07 42.07
CA PHE A 6 10.01 54.19 42.89
C PHE A 6 10.71 53.16 42.00
N ALA A 7 12.04 53.24 42.05
CA ALA A 7 12.95 52.19 41.63
C ALA A 7 12.95 51.06 42.66
N ALA A 8 13.04 49.81 42.23
CA ALA A 8 13.47 48.71 43.08
C ALA A 8 14.11 47.61 42.25
N ALA A 9 15.32 47.25 42.68
CA ALA A 9 16.12 46.15 42.19
C ALA A 9 15.47 44.78 42.47
N ALA A 10 15.72 43.79 41.62
CA ALA A 10 15.85 42.41 42.06
C ALA A 10 16.56 41.53 41.01
N LEU A 11 17.41 40.69 41.58
CA LEU A 11 18.24 39.58 41.12
C LEU A 11 17.69 38.62 40.03
N LEU A 12 18.57 37.67 39.70
CA LEU A 12 18.40 36.37 39.04
C LEU A 12 18.73 36.38 37.55
N SER A 13 19.37 35.37 36.94
CA SER A 13 20.18 34.22 37.34
C SER A 13 20.69 33.64 36.00
N ALA A 14 21.76 32.86 36.06
CA ALA A 14 22.44 32.11 34.99
C ALA A 14 21.70 31.88 33.65
N VAL A 15 22.41 32.22 32.57
CA VAL A 15 22.11 31.81 31.19
C VAL A 15 22.26 30.30 31.01
N ALA A 16 21.19 29.65 30.54
CA ALA A 16 21.25 28.32 29.93
C ALA A 16 20.42 28.34 28.64
N THR A 17 21.09 28.54 27.50
CA THR A 17 20.51 28.34 26.18
C THR A 17 20.44 26.85 25.89
N ALA A 18 19.27 26.24 26.08
CA ALA A 18 19.01 24.90 25.56
C ALA A 18 18.65 25.02 24.07
N ALA A 19 19.49 24.44 23.20
CA ALA A 19 19.23 24.32 21.77
C ALA A 19 18.18 23.23 21.47
N PHE A 20 17.48 23.43 20.36
CA PHE A 20 16.26 22.76 19.89
C PHE A 20 16.31 21.24 19.73
N ALA A 21 15.14 20.60 19.88
CA ALA A 21 14.56 19.73 18.85
C ALA A 21 13.05 19.52 19.10
N GLN A 22 12.20 20.09 18.25
CA GLN A 22 10.78 19.76 18.17
C GLN A 22 10.65 18.41 17.46
N THR A 23 10.27 17.37 18.19
CA THR A 23 9.84 16.10 17.57
C THR A 23 8.44 16.29 17.00
N THR A 24 8.36 16.55 15.69
CA THR A 24 7.17 16.27 14.89
C THR A 24 6.80 14.79 15.04
N PRO A 25 5.51 14.43 15.20
CA PRO A 25 5.11 13.03 15.17
C PRO A 25 5.45 12.51 13.77
N SER A 26 6.45 11.64 13.69
CA SER A 26 6.80 10.96 12.44
C SER A 26 5.96 9.70 12.37
N SER A 27 5.18 9.62 11.30
CA SER A 27 4.32 8.51 10.88
C SER A 27 4.76 7.14 11.44
N GLU A 28 4.10 6.68 12.51
CA GLU A 28 4.23 5.30 12.98
C GLU A 28 3.36 4.41 12.08
N GLY A 29 3.82 4.23 10.84
CA GLY A 29 3.30 3.30 9.86
C GLY A 29 4.38 2.26 9.58
N ASN A 30 4.62 1.36 10.52
CA ASN A 30 5.43 0.16 10.27
C ASN A 30 4.62 -0.83 9.42
N THR A 31 4.45 -0.52 8.14
CA THR A 31 4.27 -1.55 7.12
C THR A 31 5.57 -1.54 6.31
N PRO A 32 6.42 -2.57 6.42
CA PRO A 32 7.56 -2.68 5.53
C PRO A 32 7.00 -2.79 4.11
N ALA A 33 7.08 -1.70 3.35
CA ALA A 33 6.99 -1.79 1.90
C ALA A 33 8.26 -2.53 1.45
N ILE A 34 8.16 -3.87 1.44
CA ILE A 34 9.13 -4.72 0.76
C ILE A 34 9.05 -4.39 -0.73
N ALA A 35 9.89 -3.44 -1.16
CA ALA A 35 10.31 -3.35 -2.55
C ALA A 35 11.12 -4.62 -2.85
N ALA A 36 10.44 -5.66 -3.30
CA ALA A 36 11.11 -6.83 -3.86
C ALA A 36 11.88 -6.37 -5.12
N PRO A 37 13.17 -6.75 -5.27
CA PRO A 37 13.96 -6.37 -6.43
C PRO A 37 13.40 -7.07 -7.66
N ASP A 38 13.05 -6.33 -8.72
CA ASP A 38 12.75 -6.78 -10.09
C ASP A 38 12.56 -8.30 -10.26
N THR A 39 11.57 -8.88 -9.58
CA THR A 39 11.19 -10.27 -9.83
C THR A 39 10.29 -10.18 -11.04
N GLN A 40 10.83 -10.57 -12.19
CA GLN A 40 10.02 -10.89 -13.35
C GLN A 40 8.78 -11.63 -12.86
N ASN A 41 7.61 -11.04 -13.12
CA ASN A 41 6.34 -11.72 -12.97
C ASN A 41 6.52 -13.12 -13.58
N PRO A 42 6.31 -14.20 -12.83
CA PRO A 42 6.49 -15.53 -13.37
C PRO A 42 5.63 -15.63 -14.63
N ALA A 43 6.21 -16.13 -15.72
CA ALA A 43 5.51 -16.24 -17.00
C ALA A 43 4.27 -17.16 -16.91
N ALA A 44 4.11 -17.90 -15.80
CA ALA A 44 2.98 -18.76 -15.51
C ALA A 44 2.55 -18.67 -14.03
N PRO A 45 1.23 -18.75 -13.75
CA PRO A 45 0.64 -18.92 -12.41
C PRO A 45 1.28 -20.04 -11.57
N VAL A 46 1.41 -19.85 -10.26
CA VAL A 46 1.86 -20.90 -9.32
C VAL A 46 0.67 -21.70 -8.80
N GLU A 47 0.78 -23.03 -8.75
CA GLU A 47 -0.31 -23.94 -8.32
C GLU A 47 -0.48 -23.97 -6.79
N GLY A 48 -1.71 -23.92 -6.29
CA GLY A 48 -2.04 -23.96 -4.85
C GLY A 48 -3.52 -23.72 -4.59
N ALA A 49 -4.10 -24.36 -3.55
CA ALA A 49 -5.54 -24.27 -3.27
C ALA A 49 -5.97 -22.81 -3.05
N ASN A 50 -6.66 -22.24 -4.04
CA ASN A 50 -7.02 -20.83 -4.03
C ASN A 50 -8.08 -20.54 -2.96
N SER A 51 -7.78 -19.60 -2.07
CA SER A 51 -8.71 -19.17 -1.01
C SER A 51 -9.62 -18.01 -1.46
N PHE A 52 -9.46 -17.49 -2.67
CA PHE A 52 -10.34 -16.47 -3.23
C PHE A 52 -11.67 -17.09 -3.66
N THR A 53 -12.75 -16.46 -3.23
CA THR A 53 -14.06 -16.62 -3.87
C THR A 53 -14.02 -16.07 -5.30
N GLU A 54 -14.97 -16.47 -6.14
CA GLU A 54 -15.10 -15.95 -7.50
C GLU A 54 -15.17 -14.41 -7.53
N ALA A 55 -15.90 -13.80 -6.58
CA ALA A 55 -16.00 -12.35 -6.47
C ALA A 55 -14.66 -11.68 -6.18
N GLN A 56 -13.87 -12.24 -5.26
CA GLN A 56 -12.52 -11.73 -4.93
C GLN A 56 -11.54 -11.92 -6.09
N ALA A 57 -11.66 -13.04 -6.80
CA ALA A 57 -10.84 -13.29 -7.99
C ALA A 57 -11.15 -12.28 -9.09
N LYS A 58 -12.44 -11.99 -9.32
CA LYS A 58 -12.87 -10.97 -10.27
C LYS A 58 -12.35 -9.58 -9.91
N GLU A 59 -12.57 -9.16 -8.66
CA GLU A 59 -12.11 -7.85 -8.15
C GLU A 59 -10.60 -7.68 -8.38
N ARG A 60 -9.82 -8.72 -8.08
CA ARG A 60 -8.36 -8.68 -8.24
C ARG A 60 -7.90 -8.63 -9.71
N ILE A 61 -8.62 -9.32 -10.60
CA ILE A 61 -8.38 -9.21 -12.05
C ILE A 61 -8.71 -7.79 -12.53
N GLU A 62 -9.78 -7.18 -12.03
CA GLU A 62 -10.15 -5.79 -12.36
C GLU A 62 -9.11 -4.79 -11.84
N GLU A 63 -8.62 -4.96 -10.60
CA GLU A 63 -7.53 -4.17 -10.01
C GLU A 63 -6.23 -4.26 -10.82
N ALA A 64 -5.98 -5.38 -11.51
CA ALA A 64 -4.84 -5.56 -12.41
C ALA A 64 -5.00 -4.86 -13.77
N GLY A 65 -6.06 -4.08 -13.95
CA GLY A 65 -6.32 -3.24 -15.12
C GLY A 65 -7.02 -3.99 -16.27
N TYR A 66 -7.65 -5.12 -15.98
CA TYR A 66 -8.50 -5.82 -16.95
C TYR A 66 -9.95 -5.38 -16.78
N THR A 67 -10.72 -5.36 -17.86
CA THR A 67 -12.15 -5.01 -17.84
C THR A 67 -12.99 -6.14 -18.42
N ASP A 68 -14.32 -6.05 -18.31
CA ASP A 68 -15.26 -7.03 -18.89
C ASP A 68 -14.95 -8.49 -18.53
N VAL A 69 -14.51 -8.70 -17.28
CA VAL A 69 -14.09 -10.00 -16.77
C VAL A 69 -15.28 -10.94 -16.73
N ASN A 70 -15.17 -12.07 -17.43
CA ASN A 70 -16.22 -13.07 -17.57
C ASN A 70 -15.64 -14.50 -17.59
N GLY A 71 -16.53 -15.48 -17.37
CA GLY A 71 -16.16 -16.89 -17.43
C GLY A 71 -15.16 -17.33 -16.36
N LEU A 72 -15.21 -16.72 -15.16
CA LEU A 72 -14.34 -17.10 -14.06
C LEU A 72 -14.54 -18.57 -13.67
N LYS A 73 -13.45 -19.32 -13.65
CA LYS A 73 -13.46 -20.71 -13.21
C LYS A 73 -12.16 -21.05 -12.49
N LEU A 74 -12.27 -21.63 -11.31
CA LEU A 74 -11.14 -22.25 -10.63
C LEU A 74 -10.82 -23.58 -11.30
N ASP A 75 -9.58 -23.76 -11.74
CA ASP A 75 -9.11 -25.03 -12.30
C ASP A 75 -8.57 -25.99 -11.22
N ASP A 76 -8.26 -27.22 -11.62
CA ASP A 76 -7.79 -28.29 -10.73
C ASP A 76 -6.41 -28.00 -10.11
N LYS A 77 -5.71 -26.95 -10.59
CA LYS A 77 -4.41 -26.49 -10.08
C LYS A 77 -4.57 -25.34 -9.08
N GLY A 78 -5.79 -24.90 -8.83
CA GLY A 78 -6.07 -23.76 -7.96
C GLY A 78 -5.77 -22.41 -8.61
N VAL A 79 -5.83 -22.33 -9.93
CA VAL A 79 -5.68 -21.08 -10.68
C VAL A 79 -7.05 -20.65 -11.20
N TRP A 80 -7.43 -19.40 -10.95
CA TRP A 80 -8.63 -18.81 -11.53
C TRP A 80 -8.35 -18.45 -12.98
N GLN A 81 -9.16 -18.99 -13.89
CA GLN A 81 -9.12 -18.68 -15.32
C GLN A 81 -10.32 -17.80 -15.68
N ALA A 82 -10.13 -16.81 -16.52
CA ALA A 82 -11.17 -15.91 -17.00
C ALA A 82 -10.87 -15.43 -18.43
N THR A 83 -11.88 -14.88 -19.09
CA THR A 83 -11.68 -14.02 -20.26
C THR A 83 -11.94 -12.58 -19.84
N ALA A 84 -11.07 -11.66 -20.24
CA ALA A 84 -11.21 -10.24 -19.95
C ALA A 84 -10.74 -9.39 -21.13
N MET A 85 -10.92 -8.09 -21.02
CA MET A 85 -10.47 -7.10 -21.98
C MET A 85 -9.25 -6.35 -21.42
N LYS A 86 -8.22 -6.17 -22.26
CA LYS A 86 -7.06 -5.31 -21.97
C LYS A 86 -6.66 -4.58 -23.24
N ASP A 87 -6.51 -3.26 -23.16
CA ASP A 87 -6.18 -2.41 -24.30
C ASP A 87 -7.09 -2.62 -25.52
N GLY A 88 -8.40 -2.85 -25.27
CA GLY A 88 -9.41 -3.07 -26.31
C GLY A 88 -9.37 -4.46 -26.95
N LYS A 89 -8.58 -5.40 -26.43
CA LYS A 89 -8.48 -6.79 -26.91
C LYS A 89 -9.00 -7.76 -25.87
N SER A 90 -9.71 -8.79 -26.33
CA SER A 90 -10.08 -9.92 -25.48
C SER A 90 -8.86 -10.82 -25.28
N VAL A 91 -8.55 -11.12 -24.03
CA VAL A 91 -7.43 -11.95 -23.61
C VAL A 91 -7.88 -12.95 -22.55
N ALA A 92 -7.27 -14.13 -22.56
CA ALA A 92 -7.40 -15.06 -21.45
C ALA A 92 -6.55 -14.55 -20.27
N VAL A 93 -7.07 -14.67 -19.06
CA VAL A 93 -6.42 -14.18 -17.85
C VAL A 93 -6.39 -15.28 -16.82
N ALA A 94 -5.27 -15.41 -16.14
CA ALA A 94 -5.07 -16.35 -15.05
C ALA A 94 -4.67 -15.63 -13.76
N LEU A 95 -5.26 -16.04 -12.65
CA LEU A 95 -4.99 -15.55 -11.29
C LEU A 95 -4.57 -16.72 -10.39
N ASP A 96 -3.35 -16.68 -9.87
CA ASP A 96 -2.85 -17.71 -8.94
C ASP A 96 -3.27 -17.48 -7.49
N TYR A 97 -2.96 -18.44 -6.60
CA TYR A 97 -3.28 -18.34 -5.17
C TYR A 97 -2.53 -17.23 -4.44
N GLN A 98 -1.43 -16.72 -5.02
CA GLN A 98 -0.65 -15.61 -4.46
C GLN A 98 -1.23 -14.25 -4.86
N GLY A 99 -2.20 -14.25 -5.79
CA GLY A 99 -2.82 -13.04 -6.26
C GLY A 99 -2.14 -12.45 -7.50
N ASN A 100 -1.26 -13.19 -8.19
CA ASN A 100 -0.63 -12.73 -9.42
C ASN A 100 -1.59 -12.90 -10.59
N VAL A 101 -1.75 -11.84 -11.40
CA VAL A 101 -2.60 -11.82 -12.59
C VAL A 101 -1.74 -11.81 -13.85
N THR A 102 -1.95 -12.76 -14.75
CA THR A 102 -1.22 -12.91 -16.01
C THR A 102 -2.18 -13.03 -17.18
N ALA A 103 -1.85 -12.42 -18.32
CA ALA A 103 -2.54 -12.68 -19.57
C ALA A 103 -1.90 -13.91 -20.25
N GLN A 104 -2.72 -14.75 -20.88
CA GLN A 104 -2.29 -15.92 -21.66
C GLN A 104 -2.40 -15.70 -23.16
#